data_AF-A0A4R2PAW9-F1
#
_entry.id   AF-A0A4R2PAW9-F1
#
_cell.length_a   1.000
_cell.length_b   1.000
_cell.length_c   1.000
_cell.angle_alpha   90.00
_cell.angle_beta   90.00
_cell.angle_gamma   90.00
#
_symmetry.space_group_name_H-M   'P 1'
#
loop_
_entity.id
_entity.type
_entity.pdbx_description
1 polymer ?
#
loop_
_entity_poly.entity_id
_entity_poly.type
_entity_poly.pdbx_seq_one_letter_code
_entity_poly.pdbx_strand_id
1 'polypeptide(L)'
;MVTTSRKRAPSDPDEPGEGGSGGPYDEPQADRDEPGLRGLRRAASKRKEERAMANEPETAVGTRKRAAATVKAGYEDEDYSVSFPLKAVRTGGKDKRDRPIEDVLWAVHDFKIYKTPQGVSPHFSDDPVVAEEQRERYLKLGSQLAALDHLIGRLPGGDGRRGSTNNRSYYEREMARGIAQALSGDEDAGRETMSHLTTVLEQKVGNVGRLYYFRMCFLVTAVVLLAGGLMLNLAPTGFDPGFAIAGMMGAVGALASVAVSLRGLSVDVGASAGLNFLYGGFRVFAGVIIALIVYLLLRSGIVTQLSATGGDGAMDMVNVYKLAFIAAAAGFAERLVPDLLNRDQTPRPMRPIAPPHGLQPRDYR
;
A
#
# COMPACT_ATOMS: atom_id res chain seq x y z
N MET A 1 -7.92 50.39 2.67
CA MET A 1 -8.03 49.90 1.27
C MET A 1 -6.79 50.37 0.53
N VAL A 2 -5.81 49.49 0.36
CA VAL A 2 -4.56 49.78 -0.37
C VAL A 2 -4.34 48.58 -1.28
N THR A 3 -4.57 48.78 -2.59
CA THR A 3 -4.43 47.77 -3.64
C THR A 3 -3.05 47.90 -4.26
N THR A 4 -2.12 47.02 -3.88
CA THR A 4 -0.81 46.90 -4.56
C THR A 4 -0.93 45.94 -5.73
N SER A 5 -0.96 46.53 -6.93
CA SER A 5 -0.89 45.87 -8.22
C SER A 5 0.53 45.37 -8.49
N ARG A 6 0.71 44.05 -8.68
CA ARG A 6 2.01 43.42 -8.94
C ARG A 6 2.14 43.10 -10.43
N LYS A 7 2.94 43.92 -11.12
CA LYS A 7 3.31 43.83 -12.54
C LYS A 7 4.24 42.61 -12.73
N ARG A 8 3.83 41.61 -13.53
CA ARG A 8 4.70 40.50 -13.99
C ARG A 8 5.44 40.94 -15.26
N ALA A 9 6.75 40.69 -15.30
CA ALA A 9 7.58 40.82 -16.49
C ALA A 9 7.59 39.48 -17.27
N PRO A 10 7.74 39.52 -18.61
CA PRO A 10 7.91 38.33 -19.45
C PRO A 10 9.41 37.95 -19.51
N SER A 11 9.70 36.65 -19.44
CA SER A 11 11.02 36.09 -19.75
C SER A 11 10.88 35.11 -20.91
N ASP A 12 11.62 35.45 -21.97
CA ASP A 12 11.73 34.81 -23.29
C ASP A 12 12.58 33.50 -23.27
N PRO A 13 12.69 32.79 -24.42
CA PRO A 13 12.81 31.33 -24.48
C PRO A 13 14.19 30.78 -24.91
N ASP A 14 14.24 29.44 -24.98
CA ASP A 14 15.11 28.56 -25.78
C ASP A 14 16.62 28.47 -25.48
N GLU A 15 17.03 27.33 -24.89
CA GLU A 15 18.36 26.74 -25.08
C GLU A 15 18.23 25.29 -25.57
N PRO A 16 18.92 24.88 -26.67
CA PRO A 16 19.01 23.51 -27.10
C PRO A 16 20.35 22.85 -26.73
N GLY A 17 20.28 21.60 -26.29
CA GLY A 17 21.16 20.51 -26.77
C GLY A 17 22.49 20.25 -26.06
N GLU A 18 22.55 19.14 -25.32
CA GLU A 18 23.72 18.26 -25.16
C GLU A 18 23.16 16.82 -24.98
N GLY A 19 23.53 15.75 -25.69
CA GLY A 19 24.75 15.42 -26.40
C GLY A 19 25.67 14.61 -25.48
N GLY A 20 25.56 13.27 -25.40
CA GLY A 20 26.45 12.52 -24.51
C GLY A 20 26.35 10.99 -24.48
N SER A 21 27.23 10.36 -25.25
CA SER A 21 27.94 9.07 -25.03
C SER A 21 27.17 7.74 -25.01
N GLY A 22 27.39 6.97 -26.08
CA GLY A 22 27.31 5.52 -26.08
C GLY A 22 28.61 4.83 -25.63
N GLY A 23 28.50 3.52 -25.41
CA GLY A 23 29.57 2.56 -25.14
C GLY A 23 28.98 1.18 -24.74
N PRO A 24 29.76 0.09 -24.76
CA PRO A 24 30.04 -0.68 -25.97
C PRO A 24 29.53 -2.15 -25.93
N TYR A 25 29.62 -2.79 -27.11
CA TYR A 25 29.38 -4.17 -27.53
C TYR A 25 29.59 -5.30 -26.50
N ASP A 26 28.65 -6.25 -26.49
CA ASP A 26 28.87 -7.65 -26.10
C ASP A 26 28.50 -8.59 -27.26
N GLU A 27 29.38 -9.57 -27.49
CA GLU A 27 29.42 -10.53 -28.59
C GLU A 27 28.25 -11.53 -28.62
N PRO A 28 27.87 -12.06 -29.80
CA PRO A 28 26.94 -13.19 -29.91
C PRO A 28 27.65 -14.53 -29.70
N GLN A 29 27.26 -15.28 -28.66
CA GLN A 29 27.64 -16.68 -28.49
C GLN A 29 26.86 -17.57 -29.47
N ALA A 30 27.60 -18.37 -30.23
CA ALA A 30 27.10 -19.35 -31.18
C ALA A 30 26.43 -20.55 -30.48
N ASP A 31 25.16 -20.78 -30.83
CA ASP A 31 24.40 -21.98 -30.48
C ASP A 31 24.99 -23.21 -31.18
N ARG A 32 25.23 -24.27 -30.40
CA ARG A 32 25.48 -25.63 -30.89
C ARG A 32 24.18 -26.43 -30.80
N ASP A 33 23.70 -26.89 -31.94
CA ASP A 33 22.54 -27.74 -32.10
C ASP A 33 22.75 -29.16 -31.53
N GLU A 34 21.85 -29.60 -30.64
CA GLU A 34 21.55 -31.03 -30.44
C GLU A 34 20.08 -31.32 -30.79
N PRO A 35 19.80 -32.09 -31.85
CA PRO A 35 18.44 -32.51 -32.20
C PRO A 35 18.16 -33.90 -31.66
N GLY A 36 17.27 -34.01 -30.67
CA GLY A 36 16.70 -35.32 -30.34
C GLY A 36 15.99 -35.34 -28.99
N LEU A 37 14.67 -35.60 -29.02
CA LEU A 37 13.79 -36.09 -27.94
C LEU A 37 12.55 -35.23 -27.62
N ARG A 38 12.48 -33.96 -28.03
CA ARG A 38 11.30 -33.12 -27.72
C ARG A 38 10.07 -33.34 -28.62
N GLY A 39 10.25 -33.93 -29.81
CA GLY A 39 9.15 -34.19 -30.76
C GLY A 39 8.16 -35.28 -30.32
N LEU A 40 8.60 -36.27 -29.53
CA LEU A 40 7.78 -37.45 -29.23
C LEU A 40 6.77 -37.23 -28.09
N ARG A 41 6.98 -36.25 -27.20
CA ARG A 41 6.05 -35.97 -26.09
C ARG A 41 4.85 -35.09 -26.49
N ARG A 42 4.98 -34.22 -27.50
CA ARG A 42 3.87 -33.37 -27.98
C ARG A 42 2.83 -34.16 -28.79
N ALA A 43 3.24 -35.22 -29.50
CA ALA A 43 2.31 -36.07 -30.25
C ALA A 43 1.40 -36.93 -29.33
N ALA A 44 1.84 -37.25 -28.11
CA ALA A 44 1.06 -38.06 -27.16
C ALA A 44 -0.02 -37.27 -26.40
N SER A 45 0.21 -35.97 -26.14
CA SER A 45 -0.76 -35.11 -25.42
C SER A 45 -1.92 -34.69 -26.32
N LYS A 46 -1.66 -34.30 -27.59
CA LYS A 46 -2.72 -33.93 -28.55
C LYS A 46 -3.73 -35.06 -28.80
N ARG A 47 -3.25 -36.32 -28.89
CA ARG A 47 -4.12 -37.49 -29.06
C ARG A 47 -5.00 -37.80 -27.85
N LYS A 48 -4.65 -37.30 -26.65
CA LYS A 48 -5.44 -37.52 -25.43
C LYS A 48 -6.57 -36.49 -25.29
N GLU A 49 -6.37 -35.25 -25.75
CA GLU A 49 -7.42 -34.21 -25.80
C GLU A 49 -8.42 -34.44 -26.94
N GLU A 50 -7.97 -34.83 -28.14
CA GLU A 50 -8.90 -35.17 -29.24
C GLU A 50 -9.81 -36.35 -28.90
N ARG A 51 -9.35 -37.30 -28.08
CA ARG A 51 -10.19 -38.40 -27.58
C ARG A 51 -11.15 -38.01 -26.46
N ALA A 52 -10.87 -36.93 -25.73
CA ALA A 52 -11.77 -36.44 -24.68
C ALA A 52 -12.93 -35.63 -25.27
N MET A 53 -12.69 -34.86 -26.34
CA MET A 53 -13.74 -34.08 -27.00
C MET A 53 -14.66 -34.91 -27.90
N ALA A 54 -14.18 -36.05 -28.42
CA ALA A 54 -14.99 -36.92 -29.28
C ALA A 54 -16.03 -37.78 -28.52
N ASN A 55 -16.08 -37.70 -27.18
CA ASN A 55 -16.94 -38.55 -26.35
C ASN A 55 -17.83 -37.77 -25.37
N GLU A 56 -18.06 -36.47 -25.60
CA GLU A 56 -19.15 -35.78 -24.90
C GLU A 56 -20.51 -36.20 -25.51
N PRO A 57 -21.41 -36.80 -24.73
CA PRO A 57 -22.71 -37.25 -25.23
C PRO A 57 -23.57 -36.03 -25.60
N GLU A 58 -24.02 -35.98 -26.86
CA GLU A 58 -24.91 -34.97 -27.47
C GLU A 58 -26.21 -34.67 -26.69
N THR A 59 -26.54 -35.48 -25.69
CA THR A 59 -27.77 -35.40 -24.89
C THR A 59 -27.74 -34.35 -23.76
N ALA A 60 -26.55 -33.85 -23.36
CA ALA A 60 -26.43 -32.89 -22.27
C ALA A 60 -26.64 -31.41 -22.67
N VAL A 61 -26.42 -31.07 -23.95
CA VAL A 61 -26.56 -29.69 -24.45
C VAL A 61 -28.03 -29.32 -24.68
N GLY A 62 -28.86 -30.28 -25.08
CA GLY A 62 -30.30 -30.06 -25.33
C GLY A 62 -31.15 -29.82 -24.07
N THR A 63 -30.78 -30.43 -22.94
CA THR A 63 -31.53 -30.33 -21.68
C THR A 63 -31.31 -29.00 -20.95
N ARG A 64 -30.11 -28.41 -21.02
CA ARG A 64 -29.84 -27.06 -20.46
C ARG A 64 -30.61 -25.96 -21.20
N LYS A 65 -30.77 -26.05 -22.53
CA LYS A 65 -31.55 -25.08 -23.31
C LYS A 65 -33.06 -25.13 -22.99
N ARG A 66 -33.62 -26.30 -22.66
CA ARG A 66 -35.03 -26.41 -22.26
C ARG A 66 -35.30 -25.94 -20.83
N ALA A 67 -34.40 -26.19 -19.88
CA ALA A 67 -34.57 -25.71 -18.50
C ALA A 67 -34.52 -24.18 -18.39
N ALA A 68 -33.70 -23.50 -19.19
CA ALA A 68 -33.65 -22.03 -19.23
C ALA A 68 -34.91 -21.40 -19.86
N ALA A 69 -35.59 -22.11 -20.76
CA ALA A 69 -36.81 -21.61 -21.40
C ALA A 69 -38.03 -21.65 -20.45
N THR A 70 -38.13 -22.65 -19.57
CA THR A 70 -39.29 -22.81 -18.69
C THR A 70 -39.28 -21.86 -17.48
N VAL A 71 -38.12 -21.40 -17.02
CA VAL A 71 -38.03 -20.40 -15.92
C VAL A 71 -38.47 -19.00 -16.38
N LYS A 72 -38.52 -18.75 -17.69
CA LYS A 72 -38.86 -17.43 -18.26
C LYS A 72 -40.36 -17.13 -18.32
N ALA A 73 -41.23 -18.09 -18.02
CA ALA A 73 -42.68 -17.97 -18.21
C ALA A 73 -43.47 -17.60 -16.93
N GLY A 74 -42.81 -17.31 -15.81
CA GLY A 74 -43.47 -17.07 -14.52
C GLY A 74 -43.27 -15.69 -13.88
N TYR A 75 -42.60 -14.75 -14.58
CA TYR A 75 -42.43 -13.36 -14.14
C TYR A 75 -43.18 -12.44 -15.10
N GLU A 76 -44.52 -12.50 -15.05
CA GLU A 76 -45.38 -11.51 -15.70
C GLU A 76 -45.65 -10.35 -14.74
N ASP A 77 -45.19 -9.16 -15.13
CA ASP A 77 -45.80 -7.84 -14.89
C ASP A 77 -45.99 -7.31 -13.45
N GLU A 78 -44.91 -7.20 -12.68
CA GLU A 78 -44.74 -5.95 -11.94
C GLU A 78 -43.89 -5.00 -12.79
N ASP A 79 -44.52 -3.88 -13.17
CA ASP A 79 -44.02 -2.76 -13.97
C ASP A 79 -42.82 -2.05 -13.30
N TYR A 80 -41.72 -2.79 -13.12
CA TYR A 80 -40.41 -2.30 -12.70
C TYR A 80 -39.66 -1.64 -13.87
N SER A 81 -40.40 -1.04 -14.82
CA SER A 81 -39.86 -0.41 -16.00
C SER A 81 -39.64 1.10 -15.83
N VAL A 82 -39.32 1.56 -14.61
CA VAL A 82 -38.62 2.84 -14.46
C VAL A 82 -37.19 2.65 -14.99
N SER A 83 -37.10 2.52 -16.32
CA SER A 83 -35.83 2.52 -17.03
C SER A 83 -35.17 3.84 -16.71
N PHE A 84 -34.04 3.78 -16.01
CA PHE A 84 -33.21 4.93 -15.74
C PHE A 84 -32.17 4.95 -16.87
N PRO A 85 -32.40 5.71 -17.96
CA PRO A 85 -31.59 5.56 -19.16
C PRO A 85 -30.20 6.16 -18.97
N LEU A 86 -29.22 5.72 -19.76
CA LEU A 86 -27.85 6.25 -19.78
C LEU A 86 -27.80 7.79 -19.86
N LYS A 87 -28.69 8.41 -20.64
CA LYS A 87 -28.78 9.87 -20.77
C LYS A 87 -29.13 10.60 -19.46
N ALA A 88 -29.77 9.91 -18.50
CA ALA A 88 -30.11 10.47 -17.20
C ALA A 88 -28.91 10.58 -16.25
N VAL A 89 -27.85 9.77 -16.48
CA VAL A 89 -26.59 9.87 -15.73
C VAL A 89 -25.85 11.15 -16.11
N ARG A 90 -25.85 12.13 -15.20
CA ARG A 90 -25.17 13.42 -15.31
C ARG A 90 -24.64 13.89 -13.95
N THR A 91 -23.53 14.62 -13.96
CA THR A 91 -22.95 15.26 -12.76
C THR A 91 -24.00 16.13 -12.05
N GLY A 92 -24.10 16.01 -10.72
CA GLY A 92 -25.11 16.67 -9.89
C GLY A 92 -26.51 16.04 -9.96
N GLY A 93 -26.73 15.06 -10.85
CA GLY A 93 -27.96 14.28 -10.90
C GLY A 93 -28.05 13.26 -9.77
N LYS A 94 -29.08 12.41 -9.82
CA LYS A 94 -29.21 11.25 -8.93
C LYS A 94 -29.12 9.96 -9.73
N ASP A 95 -28.56 8.92 -9.13
CA ASP A 95 -28.49 7.59 -9.72
C ASP A 95 -29.80 6.80 -9.53
N LYS A 96 -29.85 5.56 -10.04
CA LYS A 96 -31.01 4.65 -9.89
C LYS A 96 -31.36 4.28 -8.44
N ARG A 97 -30.49 4.62 -7.48
CA ARG A 97 -30.67 4.39 -6.03
C ARG A 97 -30.89 5.72 -5.29
N ASP A 98 -31.26 6.78 -6.00
CA ASP A 98 -31.47 8.14 -5.50
C ASP A 98 -30.22 8.77 -4.85
N ARG A 99 -29.01 8.25 -5.12
CA ARG A 99 -27.75 8.80 -4.60
C ARG A 99 -27.25 9.93 -5.51
N PRO A 100 -26.74 11.04 -4.96
CA PRO A 100 -26.20 12.11 -5.77
C PRO A 100 -24.96 11.65 -6.55
N ILE A 101 -24.91 12.00 -7.82
CA ILE A 101 -23.77 11.76 -8.71
C ILE A 101 -22.81 12.93 -8.58
N GLU A 102 -21.66 12.70 -7.94
CA GLU A 102 -20.67 13.75 -7.69
C GLU A 102 -19.89 14.11 -8.96
N ASP A 103 -19.53 13.11 -9.76
CA ASP A 103 -18.73 13.27 -10.97
C ASP A 103 -18.99 12.11 -11.95
N VAL A 104 -18.83 12.35 -13.24
CA VAL A 104 -18.86 11.32 -14.28
C VAL A 104 -17.42 11.07 -14.72
N LEU A 105 -16.87 9.93 -14.30
CA LEU A 105 -15.45 9.60 -14.46
C LEU A 105 -15.14 9.08 -15.87
N TRP A 106 -16.09 8.36 -16.47
CA TRP A 106 -15.99 7.82 -17.82
C TRP A 106 -17.36 7.80 -18.49
N ALA A 107 -17.42 8.14 -19.77
CA ALA A 107 -18.65 8.11 -20.54
C ALA A 107 -18.37 7.63 -21.97
N VAL A 108 -18.99 6.52 -22.34
CA VAL A 108 -19.04 6.00 -23.70
C VAL A 108 -20.50 5.79 -24.10
N HIS A 109 -20.75 5.42 -25.35
CA HIS A 109 -22.11 5.20 -25.84
C HIS A 109 -22.85 4.10 -25.05
N ASP A 110 -22.16 3.01 -24.73
CA ASP A 110 -22.79 1.79 -24.20
C ASP A 110 -22.79 1.69 -22.68
N PHE A 111 -22.09 2.58 -21.97
CA PHE A 111 -22.06 2.60 -20.51
C PHE A 111 -21.49 3.93 -19.97
N LYS A 112 -21.77 4.23 -18.71
CA LYS A 112 -21.18 5.36 -17.97
C LYS A 112 -20.67 4.91 -16.62
N ILE A 113 -19.56 5.48 -16.17
CA ILE A 113 -18.99 5.22 -14.85
C ILE A 113 -18.94 6.54 -14.10
N TYR A 114 -19.50 6.55 -12.90
CA TYR A 114 -19.71 7.77 -12.14
C TYR A 114 -19.34 7.55 -10.68
N LYS A 115 -19.09 8.66 -9.99
CA LYS A 115 -18.78 8.71 -8.57
C LYS A 115 -20.02 9.08 -7.77
N THR A 116 -20.21 8.38 -6.67
CA THR A 116 -21.19 8.69 -5.62
C THR A 116 -20.48 8.83 -4.28
N PRO A 117 -21.16 9.31 -3.21
CA PRO A 117 -20.59 9.28 -1.86
C PRO A 117 -20.19 7.88 -1.37
N GLN A 118 -20.76 6.83 -1.96
CA GLN A 118 -20.46 5.43 -1.64
C GLN A 118 -19.35 4.83 -2.51
N GLY A 119 -18.75 5.60 -3.43
CA GLY A 119 -17.68 5.12 -4.32
C GLY A 119 -18.05 5.14 -5.79
N VAL A 120 -17.24 4.44 -6.60
CA VAL A 120 -17.38 4.36 -8.05
C VAL A 120 -18.43 3.33 -8.43
N SER A 121 -19.34 3.68 -9.34
CA SER A 121 -20.41 2.78 -9.79
C SER A 121 -20.56 2.85 -11.32
N PRO A 122 -20.69 1.71 -12.02
CA PRO A 122 -21.07 1.69 -13.42
C PRO A 122 -22.59 1.80 -13.59
N HIS A 123 -22.99 2.38 -14.72
CA HIS A 123 -24.31 2.30 -15.31
C HIS A 123 -24.17 1.62 -16.67
N PHE A 124 -24.85 0.50 -16.85
CA PHE A 124 -24.73 -0.39 -18.01
C PHE A 124 -25.52 0.14 -19.22
N SER A 125 -25.44 -0.58 -20.34
CA SER A 125 -26.16 -0.28 -21.58
C SER A 125 -27.68 -0.20 -21.37
N ASP A 126 -28.33 0.65 -22.17
CA ASP A 126 -29.80 0.67 -22.29
C ASP A 126 -30.30 -0.58 -23.06
N ASP A 127 -29.44 -1.24 -23.85
CA ASP A 127 -29.72 -2.53 -24.49
C ASP A 127 -29.59 -3.67 -23.47
N PRO A 128 -30.66 -4.45 -23.19
CA PRO A 128 -30.66 -5.49 -22.17
C PRO A 128 -29.65 -6.61 -22.44
N VAL A 129 -29.35 -6.92 -23.71
CA VAL A 129 -28.41 -7.99 -24.07
C VAL A 129 -26.99 -7.56 -23.73
N VAL A 130 -26.58 -6.38 -24.22
CA VAL A 130 -25.27 -5.79 -23.93
C VAL A 130 -25.10 -5.54 -22.43
N ALA A 131 -26.16 -5.09 -21.75
CA ALA A 131 -26.13 -4.85 -20.31
C ALA A 131 -25.94 -6.13 -19.49
N GLU A 132 -26.44 -7.28 -19.95
CA GLU A 132 -26.21 -8.57 -19.29
C GLU A 132 -24.74 -9.00 -19.42
N GLU A 133 -24.17 -8.90 -20.62
CA GLU A 133 -22.75 -9.21 -20.85
C GLU A 133 -21.83 -8.31 -20.01
N GLN A 134 -22.12 -7.01 -19.98
CA GLN A 134 -21.41 -6.04 -19.15
C GLN A 134 -21.52 -6.38 -17.66
N ARG A 135 -22.70 -6.81 -17.19
CA ARG A 135 -22.90 -7.25 -15.79
C ARG A 135 -22.06 -8.48 -15.47
N GLU A 136 -22.01 -9.47 -16.36
CA GLU A 136 -21.19 -10.66 -16.17
C GLU A 136 -19.70 -10.30 -16.04
N ARG A 137 -19.19 -9.46 -16.95
CA ARG A 137 -17.79 -8.99 -16.92
C ARG A 137 -17.49 -8.19 -15.65
N TYR A 138 -18.40 -7.32 -15.23
CA TYR A 138 -18.24 -6.55 -13.99
C TYR A 138 -18.19 -7.43 -12.74
N LEU A 139 -19.04 -8.46 -12.64
CA LEU A 139 -19.06 -9.39 -11.51
C LEU A 139 -17.73 -10.14 -11.36
N LYS A 140 -17.05 -10.44 -12.46
CA LYS A 140 -15.73 -11.09 -12.47
C LYS A 140 -14.62 -10.24 -11.84
N LEU A 141 -14.81 -8.91 -11.75
CA LEU A 141 -13.89 -7.97 -11.10
C LEU A 141 -14.18 -7.77 -9.60
N GLY A 142 -15.28 -8.34 -9.08
CA GLY A 142 -15.84 -7.97 -7.78
C GLY A 142 -14.87 -8.03 -6.60
N SER A 143 -13.96 -9.01 -6.56
CA SER A 143 -12.95 -9.13 -5.51
C SER A 143 -11.89 -8.03 -5.55
N GLN A 144 -11.40 -7.67 -6.75
CA GLN A 144 -10.42 -6.60 -6.94
C GLN A 144 -11.05 -5.22 -6.64
N LEU A 145 -12.29 -5.01 -7.06
CA LEU A 145 -13.03 -3.78 -6.79
C LEU A 145 -13.25 -3.57 -5.28
N ALA A 146 -13.61 -4.63 -4.54
CA ALA A 146 -13.77 -4.56 -3.10
C ALA A 146 -12.45 -4.21 -2.38
N ALA A 147 -11.32 -4.81 -2.82
CA ALA A 147 -10.00 -4.48 -2.27
C ALA A 147 -9.59 -3.04 -2.56
N LEU A 148 -9.79 -2.56 -3.79
CA LEU A 148 -9.51 -1.18 -4.18
C LEU A 148 -10.36 -0.17 -3.42
N ASP A 149 -11.66 -0.40 -3.31
CA ASP A 149 -12.57 0.50 -2.57
C ASP A 149 -12.18 0.59 -1.09
N HIS A 150 -11.82 -0.56 -0.48
CA HIS A 150 -11.30 -0.60 0.87
C HIS A 150 -9.99 0.20 1.04
N LEU A 151 -9.04 0.07 0.11
CA LEU A 151 -7.77 0.81 0.15
C LEU A 151 -7.97 2.32 -0.08
N ILE A 152 -8.82 2.70 -1.02
CA ILE A 152 -9.17 4.10 -1.30
C ILE A 152 -9.84 4.73 -0.08
N GLY A 153 -10.73 4.00 0.59
CA GLY A 153 -11.37 4.43 1.84
C GLY A 153 -10.39 4.68 2.98
N ARG A 154 -9.23 4.01 2.98
CA ARG A 154 -8.17 4.17 4.00
C ARG A 154 -7.19 5.31 3.73
N LEU A 155 -7.25 5.95 2.56
CA LEU A 155 -6.36 7.07 2.28
C LEU A 155 -6.68 8.28 3.18
N PRO A 156 -5.66 8.95 3.75
CA PRO A 156 -5.86 10.12 4.59
C PRO A 156 -6.51 11.25 3.76
N GLY A 157 -7.56 11.86 4.29
CA GLY A 157 -8.36 12.89 3.61
C GLY A 157 -9.77 12.47 3.20
N GLY A 158 -10.18 11.23 3.52
CA GLY A 158 -11.53 10.72 3.26
C GLY A 158 -12.63 11.22 4.21
N ASP A 159 -12.29 11.68 5.42
CA ASP A 159 -13.26 11.99 6.49
C ASP A 159 -14.04 13.31 6.30
N GLY A 160 -14.28 13.73 5.06
CA GLY A 160 -15.11 14.91 4.75
C GLY A 160 -14.49 16.26 5.17
N ARG A 161 -13.29 16.27 5.76
CA ARG A 161 -12.53 17.51 6.01
C ARG A 161 -12.00 18.02 4.67
N ARG A 162 -12.74 18.99 4.12
CA ARG A 162 -12.68 19.79 2.87
C ARG A 162 -11.32 20.06 2.15
N GLY A 163 -10.18 19.52 2.56
CA GLY A 163 -8.86 19.95 2.09
C GLY A 163 -8.09 19.01 1.14
N SER A 164 -8.51 17.76 0.91
CA SER A 164 -7.66 16.80 0.16
C SER A 164 -8.42 15.83 -0.75
N THR A 165 -9.42 16.32 -1.49
CA THR A 165 -10.19 15.51 -2.47
C THR A 165 -9.36 15.09 -3.69
N ASN A 166 -8.38 15.90 -4.10
CA ASN A 166 -7.70 15.74 -5.40
C ASN A 166 -7.00 14.39 -5.58
N ASN A 167 -6.36 13.87 -4.52
CA ASN A 167 -5.64 12.61 -4.60
C ASN A 167 -6.58 11.40 -4.73
N ARG A 168 -7.74 11.45 -4.07
CA ARG A 168 -8.72 10.36 -4.12
C ARG A 168 -9.37 10.28 -5.50
N SER A 169 -9.72 11.44 -6.08
CA SER A 169 -10.27 11.52 -7.43
C SER A 169 -9.37 10.92 -8.49
N TYR A 170 -8.04 11.03 -8.35
CA TYR A 170 -7.09 10.39 -9.27
C TYR A 170 -7.24 8.86 -9.27
N TYR A 171 -7.24 8.23 -8.10
CA TYR A 171 -7.36 6.76 -8.00
C TYR A 171 -8.74 6.26 -8.41
N GLU A 172 -9.80 7.00 -8.11
CA GLU A 172 -11.15 6.69 -8.56
C GLU A 172 -11.27 6.74 -10.10
N ARG A 173 -10.56 7.66 -10.76
CA ARG A 173 -10.49 7.73 -12.23
C ARG A 173 -9.73 6.55 -12.84
N GLU A 174 -8.59 6.16 -12.27
CA GLU A 174 -7.85 4.97 -12.73
C GLU A 174 -8.65 3.68 -12.48
N MET A 175 -9.37 3.59 -11.37
CA MET A 175 -10.32 2.50 -11.11
C MET A 175 -11.43 2.47 -12.17
N ALA A 176 -12.02 3.63 -12.49
CA ALA A 176 -13.03 3.75 -13.55
C ALA A 176 -12.48 3.34 -14.92
N ARG A 177 -11.22 3.65 -15.23
CA ARG A 177 -10.54 3.21 -16.46
C ARG A 177 -10.43 1.68 -16.53
N GLY A 178 -10.01 1.03 -15.45
CA GLY A 178 -9.95 -0.43 -15.39
C GLY A 178 -11.32 -1.08 -15.56
N ILE A 179 -12.36 -0.50 -14.94
CA ILE A 179 -13.76 -0.94 -15.15
C ILE A 179 -14.15 -0.76 -16.62
N ALA A 180 -13.85 0.39 -17.22
CA ALA A 180 -14.21 0.68 -18.61
C ALA A 180 -13.59 -0.32 -19.59
N GLN A 181 -12.29 -0.65 -19.43
CA GLN A 181 -11.61 -1.64 -20.27
C GLN A 181 -12.30 -3.01 -20.22
N ALA A 182 -12.64 -3.47 -19.02
CA ALA A 182 -13.34 -4.73 -18.84
C ALA A 182 -14.76 -4.71 -19.44
N LEU A 183 -15.50 -3.61 -19.26
CA LEU A 183 -16.83 -3.45 -19.85
C LEU A 183 -16.77 -3.39 -21.39
N SER A 184 -15.71 -2.81 -21.97
CA SER A 184 -15.45 -2.79 -23.40
C SER A 184 -15.03 -4.15 -23.98
N GLY A 185 -14.82 -5.18 -23.15
CA GLY A 185 -14.51 -6.55 -23.58
C GLY A 185 -13.05 -6.95 -23.42
N ASP A 186 -12.19 -6.05 -22.97
CA ASP A 186 -10.81 -6.35 -22.62
C ASP A 186 -10.69 -6.55 -21.10
N GLU A 187 -11.17 -7.71 -20.64
CA GLU A 187 -11.20 -8.06 -19.22
C GLU A 187 -9.78 -8.16 -18.64
N ASP A 188 -8.82 -8.69 -19.40
CA ASP A 188 -7.45 -8.91 -18.96
C ASP A 188 -6.72 -7.58 -18.73
N ALA A 189 -6.83 -6.62 -19.66
CA ALA A 189 -6.25 -5.28 -19.47
C ALA A 189 -6.89 -4.53 -18.30
N GLY A 190 -8.21 -4.70 -18.10
CA GLY A 190 -8.92 -4.14 -16.95
C GLY A 190 -8.39 -4.69 -15.62
N ARG A 191 -8.22 -6.01 -15.53
CA ARG A 191 -7.65 -6.70 -14.34
C ARG A 191 -6.20 -6.29 -14.08
N GLU A 192 -5.39 -6.16 -15.12
CA GLU A 192 -4.00 -5.71 -15.02
C GLU A 192 -3.93 -4.29 -14.45
N THR A 193 -4.75 -3.38 -14.98
CA THR A 193 -4.84 -1.99 -14.52
C THR A 193 -5.24 -1.91 -13.05
N MET A 194 -6.25 -2.70 -12.63
CA MET A 194 -6.68 -2.75 -11.22
C MET A 194 -5.62 -3.37 -10.30
N SER A 195 -4.92 -4.40 -10.75
CA SER A 195 -3.84 -5.04 -10.00
C SER A 195 -2.70 -4.05 -9.74
N HIS A 196 -2.25 -3.35 -10.80
CA HIS A 196 -1.23 -2.30 -10.68
C HIS A 196 -1.67 -1.19 -9.72
N LEU A 197 -2.92 -0.70 -9.86
CA LEU A 197 -3.47 0.32 -8.96
C LEU A 197 -3.52 -0.15 -7.50
N THR A 198 -3.84 -1.43 -7.27
CA THR A 198 -3.86 -2.04 -5.93
C THR A 198 -2.46 -1.97 -5.31
N THR A 199 -1.42 -2.40 -6.03
CA THR A 199 -0.04 -2.34 -5.55
C THR A 199 0.40 -0.92 -5.21
N VAL A 200 0.07 0.07 -6.05
CA VAL A 200 0.41 1.48 -5.80
C VAL A 200 -0.29 1.99 -4.53
N LEU A 201 -1.56 1.64 -4.34
CA LEU A 201 -2.33 2.02 -3.17
C LEU A 201 -1.84 1.36 -1.88
N GLU A 202 -1.52 0.07 -1.92
CA GLU A 202 -0.94 -0.66 -0.78
C GLU A 202 0.36 -0.01 -0.30
N GLN A 203 1.26 0.32 -1.24
CA GLN A 203 2.50 1.03 -0.93
C GLN A 203 2.22 2.40 -0.29
N LYS A 204 1.25 3.15 -0.84
CA LYS A 204 0.90 4.48 -0.32
C LYS A 204 0.27 4.41 1.07
N VAL A 205 -0.69 3.52 1.29
CA VAL A 205 -1.33 3.32 2.60
C VAL A 205 -0.30 2.85 3.62
N GLY A 206 0.61 1.93 3.23
CA GLY A 206 1.72 1.50 4.06
C GLY A 206 2.65 2.66 4.46
N ASN A 207 3.01 3.54 3.51
CA ASN A 207 3.83 4.72 3.79
C ASN A 207 3.14 5.72 4.72
N VAL A 208 1.83 5.93 4.57
CA VAL A 208 1.03 6.75 5.48
C VAL A 208 1.01 6.13 6.89
N GLY A 209 0.81 4.81 6.99
CA GLY A 209 0.86 4.08 8.26
C GLY A 209 2.20 4.26 8.98
N ARG A 210 3.31 4.15 8.25
CA ARG A 210 4.67 4.40 8.77
C ARG A 210 4.84 5.84 9.28
N LEU A 211 4.28 6.82 8.57
CA LEU A 211 4.34 8.22 9.00
C LEU A 211 3.56 8.45 10.31
N TYR A 212 2.37 7.86 10.45
CA TYR A 212 1.60 7.93 11.70
C TYR A 212 2.34 7.29 12.86
N TYR A 213 2.90 6.10 12.65
CA TYR A 213 3.73 5.42 13.62
C TYR A 213 4.90 6.31 14.08
N PHE A 214 5.66 6.87 13.14
CA PHE A 214 6.79 7.75 13.44
C PHE A 214 6.37 9.02 14.18
N ARG A 215 5.26 9.65 13.76
CA ARG A 215 4.70 10.84 14.42
C ARG A 215 4.38 10.55 15.89
N MET A 216 3.90 9.35 16.20
CA MET A 216 3.61 8.97 17.59
C MET A 216 4.86 8.73 18.42
N CYS A 217 5.86 8.05 17.88
CA CYS A 217 7.16 7.94 18.55
C CYS A 217 7.74 9.33 18.85
N PHE A 218 7.63 10.25 17.89
CA PHE A 218 8.07 11.63 18.07
C PHE A 218 7.29 12.35 19.19
N LEU A 219 5.96 12.25 19.20
CA LEU A 219 5.12 12.88 20.24
C LEU A 219 5.42 12.32 21.63
N VAL A 220 5.54 11.00 21.78
CA VAL A 220 5.87 10.38 23.08
C VAL A 220 7.27 10.79 23.53
N THR A 221 8.24 10.84 22.61
CA THR A 221 9.59 11.34 22.91
C THR A 221 9.55 12.79 23.38
N ALA A 222 8.80 13.66 22.70
CA ALA A 222 8.63 15.06 23.11
C ALA A 222 8.01 15.19 24.51
N VAL A 223 7.03 14.35 24.86
CA VAL A 223 6.43 14.31 26.21
C VAL A 223 7.46 13.87 27.24
N VAL A 224 8.28 12.85 26.96
CA VAL A 224 9.35 12.39 27.87
C VAL A 224 10.41 13.49 28.06
N LEU A 225 10.80 14.18 26.99
CA LEU A 225 11.74 15.31 27.05
C LEU A 225 11.18 16.46 27.89
N LEU A 226 9.91 16.82 27.70
CA LEU A 226 9.27 17.87 28.48
C LEU A 226 9.16 17.48 29.96
N ALA A 227 8.73 16.25 30.25
CA ALA A 227 8.61 15.74 31.61
C ALA A 227 9.99 15.69 32.31
N GLY A 228 11.02 15.18 31.63
CA GLY A 228 12.39 15.16 32.14
C GLY A 228 12.95 16.56 32.38
N GLY A 229 12.70 17.50 31.45
CA GLY A 229 13.07 18.91 31.62
C GLY A 229 12.36 19.57 32.81
N LEU A 230 11.07 19.31 32.99
CA LEU A 230 10.33 19.80 34.14
C LEU A 230 10.84 19.20 35.45
N MET A 231 11.14 17.89 35.48
CA MET A 231 11.76 17.25 36.65
C MET A 231 13.10 17.89 36.99
N LEU A 232 13.95 18.21 36.01
CA LEU A 232 15.23 18.88 36.28
C LEU A 232 15.08 20.29 36.88
N ASN A 233 14.00 21.01 36.56
CA ASN A 233 13.77 22.37 37.06
C ASN A 233 12.99 22.41 38.38
N LEU A 234 12.08 21.46 38.59
CA LEU A 234 11.12 21.48 39.72
C LEU A 234 11.43 20.43 40.79
N ALA A 235 12.37 19.51 40.56
CA ALA A 235 12.57 18.43 41.50
C ALA A 235 13.07 18.94 42.85
N PRO A 236 12.55 18.36 43.96
CA PRO A 236 13.00 18.70 45.30
C PRO A 236 14.49 18.37 45.47
N THR A 237 15.15 19.11 46.36
CA THR A 237 16.54 18.88 46.76
C THR A 237 16.73 17.42 47.17
N GLY A 238 17.42 16.62 46.35
CA GLY A 238 17.65 15.19 46.58
C GLY A 238 17.30 14.28 45.39
N PHE A 239 16.59 14.77 44.38
CA PHE A 239 16.40 14.02 43.13
C PHE A 239 17.71 13.96 42.34
N ASP A 240 18.09 12.77 41.84
CA ASP A 240 19.28 12.64 41.02
C ASP A 240 18.98 13.07 39.57
N PRO A 241 19.59 14.17 39.07
CA PRO A 241 19.37 14.64 37.70
C PRO A 241 19.78 13.61 36.64
N GLY A 242 20.72 12.71 36.95
CA GLY A 242 21.16 11.65 36.06
C GLY A 242 20.03 10.71 35.64
N PHE A 243 19.03 10.48 36.51
CA PHE A 243 17.87 9.65 36.20
C PHE A 243 17.00 10.27 35.10
N ALA A 244 16.70 11.58 35.21
CA ALA A 244 15.94 12.29 34.20
C ALA A 244 16.71 12.38 32.87
N ILE A 245 18.02 12.66 32.92
CA ILE A 245 18.87 12.71 31.72
C ILE A 245 18.92 11.36 31.02
N ALA A 246 19.10 10.26 31.76
CA ALA A 246 19.11 8.92 31.21
C ALA A 246 17.78 8.57 30.52
N GLY A 247 16.65 8.88 31.15
CA GLY A 247 15.32 8.66 30.54
C GLY A 247 15.11 9.48 29.25
N MET A 248 15.45 10.77 29.28
CA MET A 248 15.35 11.65 28.11
C MET A 248 16.22 11.15 26.94
N MET A 249 17.47 10.80 27.21
CA MET A 249 18.40 10.34 26.19
C MET A 249 18.05 8.95 25.67
N GLY A 250 17.55 8.07 26.53
CA GLY A 250 16.95 6.79 26.13
C GLY A 250 15.79 6.95 25.14
N ALA A 251 14.90 7.91 25.38
CA ALA A 251 13.80 8.22 24.45
C ALA A 251 14.32 8.72 23.09
N VAL A 252 15.32 9.61 23.09
CA VAL A 252 15.95 10.11 21.85
C VAL A 252 16.63 8.97 21.08
N GLY A 253 17.35 8.08 21.77
CA GLY A 253 17.95 6.89 21.19
C GLY A 253 16.92 5.97 20.55
N ALA A 254 15.81 5.71 21.25
CA ALA A 254 14.69 4.92 20.74
C ALA A 254 14.04 5.55 19.49
N LEU A 255 13.84 6.87 19.50
CA LEU A 255 13.31 7.61 18.34
C LEU A 255 14.26 7.53 17.14
N ALA A 256 15.56 7.71 17.35
CA ALA A 256 16.57 7.58 16.29
C ALA A 256 16.58 6.18 15.68
N SER A 257 16.42 5.15 16.52
CA SER A 257 16.31 3.75 16.09
C SER A 257 15.08 3.53 15.18
N VAL A 258 13.94 4.10 15.55
CA VAL A 258 12.74 4.08 14.70
C VAL A 258 12.96 4.81 13.38
N ALA A 259 13.63 5.97 13.41
CA ALA A 259 13.88 6.77 12.20
C ALA A 259 14.71 5.99 11.17
N VAL A 260 15.77 5.30 11.60
CA VAL A 260 16.63 4.49 10.73
C VAL A 260 15.85 3.31 10.12
N SER A 261 15.00 2.65 10.91
CA SER A 261 14.24 1.48 10.46
C SER A 261 12.90 1.79 9.80
N LEU A 262 12.59 3.06 9.51
CA LEU A 262 11.29 3.46 8.98
C LEU A 262 10.96 2.81 7.62
N ARG A 263 11.98 2.61 6.77
CA ARG A 263 11.82 1.98 5.44
C ARG A 263 11.49 0.49 5.52
N GLY A 264 12.03 -0.20 6.53
CA GLY A 264 11.86 -1.65 6.71
C GLY A 264 10.66 -2.03 7.57
N LEU A 265 9.97 -1.06 8.18
CA LEU A 265 8.83 -1.35 9.04
C LEU A 265 7.65 -1.87 8.20
N SER A 266 7.29 -3.14 8.38
CA SER A 266 6.03 -3.70 7.91
C SER A 266 4.92 -3.21 8.84
N VAL A 267 4.19 -2.19 8.39
CA VAL A 267 2.97 -1.76 9.08
C VAL A 267 1.84 -2.62 8.58
N ASP A 268 1.14 -3.28 9.49
CA ASP A 268 -0.07 -3.99 9.14
C ASP A 268 -1.12 -2.98 8.66
N VAL A 269 -1.41 -3.03 7.37
CA VAL A 269 -2.39 -2.16 6.72
C VAL A 269 -3.78 -2.39 7.33
N GLY A 270 -4.05 -3.60 7.82
CA GLY A 270 -5.28 -4.01 8.49
C GLY A 270 -5.50 -3.39 9.86
N ALA A 271 -4.42 -3.04 10.57
CA ALA A 271 -4.50 -2.56 11.93
C ALA A 271 -5.11 -1.15 12.02
N SER A 272 -5.95 -0.93 13.02
CA SER A 272 -6.50 0.40 13.29
C SER A 272 -5.36 1.38 13.60
N ALA A 273 -5.55 2.66 13.26
CA ALA A 273 -4.58 3.69 13.60
C ALA A 273 -4.22 3.65 15.11
N GLY A 274 -5.21 3.43 15.98
CA GLY A 274 -4.99 3.31 17.43
C GLY A 274 -3.99 2.22 17.83
N LEU A 275 -4.01 1.05 17.18
CA LEU A 275 -3.04 -0.02 17.46
C LEU A 275 -1.64 0.38 17.03
N ASN A 276 -1.49 0.95 15.83
CA ASN A 276 -0.22 1.47 15.34
C ASN A 276 0.34 2.57 16.25
N PHE A 277 -0.52 3.40 16.82
CA PHE A 277 -0.16 4.43 17.80
C PHE A 277 0.39 3.79 19.09
N LEU A 278 -0.32 2.78 19.62
CA LEU A 278 0.04 2.09 20.84
C LEU A 278 1.40 1.38 20.70
N TYR A 279 1.63 0.70 19.57
CA TYR A 279 2.92 0.05 19.29
C TYR A 279 4.08 1.06 19.17
N GLY A 280 3.85 2.23 18.57
CA GLY A 280 4.86 3.29 18.51
C GLY A 280 5.21 3.85 19.88
N GLY A 281 4.20 4.04 20.74
CA GLY A 281 4.40 4.52 22.11
C GLY A 281 5.16 3.52 22.98
N PHE A 282 4.70 2.27 23.04
CA PHE A 282 5.36 1.22 23.84
C PHE A 282 6.83 1.05 23.48
N ARG A 283 7.18 1.27 22.23
CA ARG A 283 8.56 1.20 21.77
C ARG A 283 9.46 2.26 22.40
N VAL A 284 9.01 3.52 22.44
CA VAL A 284 9.77 4.59 23.11
C VAL A 284 9.87 4.30 24.60
N PHE A 285 8.77 3.84 25.23
CA PHE A 285 8.78 3.45 26.64
C PHE A 285 9.79 2.33 26.95
N ALA A 286 9.87 1.29 26.10
CA ALA A 286 10.86 0.23 26.27
C ALA A 286 12.30 0.77 26.22
N GLY A 287 12.61 1.65 25.27
CA GLY A 287 13.92 2.30 25.18
C GLY A 287 14.26 3.16 26.40
N VAL A 288 13.28 3.89 26.94
CA VAL A 288 13.43 4.63 28.21
C VAL A 288 13.74 3.68 29.36
N ILE A 289 12.97 2.60 29.52
CA ILE A 289 13.17 1.62 30.61
C ILE A 289 14.57 1.01 30.54
N ILE A 290 15.02 0.60 29.34
CA ILE A 290 16.36 0.03 29.14
C ILE A 290 17.44 1.04 29.51
N ALA A 291 17.31 2.30 29.09
CA ALA A 291 18.25 3.36 29.45
C ALA A 291 18.30 3.61 30.97
N LEU A 292 17.15 3.56 31.66
CA LEU A 292 17.07 3.69 33.11
C LEU A 292 17.73 2.50 33.83
N ILE A 293 17.52 1.27 33.34
CA ILE A 293 18.19 0.07 33.88
C ILE A 293 19.71 0.20 33.73
N VAL A 294 20.19 0.62 32.55
CA VAL A 294 21.62 0.85 32.32
C VAL A 294 22.17 1.93 33.26
N TYR A 295 21.43 3.02 33.47
CA TYR A 295 21.81 4.04 34.45
C TYR A 295 21.89 3.47 35.88
N LEU A 296 20.93 2.65 36.32
CA LEU A 296 20.96 2.02 37.63
C LEU A 296 22.14 1.03 37.78
N LEU A 297 22.49 0.30 36.72
CA LEU A 297 23.65 -0.60 36.69
C LEU A 297 24.99 0.16 36.76
N LEU A 298 25.07 1.33 36.13
CA LEU A 298 26.23 2.22 36.23
C LEU A 298 26.34 2.80 37.64
N ARG A 299 25.21 3.24 38.21
CA ARG A 299 25.16 3.84 39.54
C ARG A 299 25.39 2.85 40.68
N SER A 300 25.00 1.59 40.51
CA SER A 300 25.22 0.54 41.53
C SER A 300 26.69 0.14 41.68
N GLY A 301 27.57 0.62 40.79
CA GLY A 301 28.99 0.29 40.81
C GLY A 301 29.33 -1.08 40.23
N ILE A 302 28.34 -1.88 39.83
CA ILE A 302 28.54 -3.24 39.29
C ILE A 302 29.37 -3.18 38.00
N VAL A 303 29.07 -2.22 37.12
CA VAL A 303 29.76 -2.07 35.82
C VAL A 303 31.13 -1.39 35.98
N THR A 304 31.26 -0.44 36.90
CA THR A 304 32.54 0.25 37.17
C THR A 304 33.56 -0.66 37.84
N GLN A 305 33.14 -1.67 38.61
CA GLN A 305 34.05 -2.70 39.12
C GLN A 305 34.62 -3.58 38.00
N LEU A 306 33.86 -3.79 36.91
CA LEU A 306 34.31 -4.51 35.72
C LEU A 306 35.24 -3.66 34.83
N SER A 307 35.01 -2.34 34.80
CA SER A 307 35.85 -1.37 34.11
C SER A 307 36.79 -0.70 35.10
N ALA A 308 37.80 -1.43 35.58
CA ALA A 308 38.73 -1.09 36.67
C ALA A 308 39.62 0.17 36.45
N THR A 309 39.17 1.17 35.70
CA THR A 309 39.82 2.47 35.54
C THR A 309 39.06 3.51 36.37
N GLY A 310 39.59 3.70 37.58
CA GLY A 310 39.01 4.43 38.70
C GLY A 310 38.68 5.91 38.51
N GLY A 311 37.93 6.42 39.48
CA GLY A 311 37.64 7.83 39.66
C GLY A 311 36.43 8.03 40.57
N ASP A 312 36.62 7.84 41.88
CA ASP A 312 35.60 8.14 42.89
C ASP A 312 35.26 9.64 42.89
N GLY A 313 33.96 9.96 42.84
CA GLY A 313 33.45 10.99 43.75
C GLY A 313 32.63 12.16 43.19
N ALA A 314 32.63 12.47 41.89
CA ALA A 314 31.78 13.56 41.39
C ALA A 314 31.29 13.32 39.95
N MET A 315 30.00 13.61 39.73
CA MET A 315 29.45 13.83 38.39
C MET A 315 30.12 15.07 37.79
N ASP A 316 31.35 14.91 37.31
CA ASP A 316 31.98 15.89 36.45
C ASP A 316 31.13 16.03 35.18
N MET A 317 31.11 17.21 34.54
CA MET A 317 30.32 17.45 33.32
C MET A 317 30.59 16.39 32.25
N VAL A 318 31.84 15.89 32.19
CA VAL A 318 32.28 14.80 31.32
C VAL A 318 31.51 13.49 31.57
N ASN A 319 31.10 13.21 32.81
CA ASN A 319 30.30 12.03 33.17
C ASN A 319 28.84 12.16 32.72
N VAL A 320 28.28 13.37 32.70
CA VAL A 320 26.91 13.59 32.23
C VAL A 320 26.79 13.32 30.73
N TYR A 321 27.76 13.78 29.92
CA TYR A 321 27.77 13.49 28.47
C TYR A 321 27.96 12.01 28.17
N LYS A 322 28.85 11.33 28.90
CA LYS A 322 29.04 9.87 28.78
C LYS A 322 27.77 9.12 29.13
N LEU A 323 27.11 9.49 30.24
CA LEU A 323 25.85 8.90 30.66
C LEU A 323 24.76 9.12 29.59
N ALA A 324 24.62 10.35 29.08
CA ALA A 324 23.67 10.68 28.03
C ALA A 324 23.91 9.83 26.76
N PHE A 325 25.17 9.69 26.34
CA PHE A 325 25.53 8.87 25.19
C PHE A 325 25.21 7.39 25.41
N ILE A 326 25.60 6.82 26.55
CA ILE A 326 25.34 5.41 26.88
C ILE A 326 23.82 5.16 26.98
N ALA A 327 23.07 6.06 27.61
CA ALA A 327 21.62 5.97 27.71
C ALA A 327 20.95 6.03 26.33
N ALA A 328 21.40 6.94 25.45
CA ALA A 328 20.91 7.00 24.07
C ALA A 328 21.27 5.73 23.29
N ALA A 329 22.48 5.21 23.41
CA ALA A 329 22.90 3.97 22.77
C ALA A 329 22.08 2.77 23.27
N ALA A 330 21.80 2.71 24.57
CA ALA A 330 20.96 1.69 25.19
C ALA A 330 19.52 1.74 24.66
N GLY A 331 18.93 2.93 24.58
CA GLY A 331 17.60 3.13 23.97
C GLY A 331 17.57 2.77 22.48
N PHE A 332 18.66 3.03 21.75
CA PHE A 332 18.78 2.67 20.34
C PHE A 332 18.86 1.15 20.13
N ALA A 333 19.55 0.44 21.03
CA ALA A 333 19.82 -0.98 20.95
C ALA A 333 18.58 -1.89 21.13
N GLU A 334 17.51 -1.39 21.75
CA GLU A 334 16.23 -2.11 21.93
C GLU A 334 15.75 -2.79 20.65
N ARG A 335 15.89 -2.11 19.51
CA ARG A 335 15.44 -2.58 18.20
C ARG A 335 16.48 -3.39 17.43
N LEU A 336 17.75 -3.10 17.65
CA LEU A 336 18.82 -3.79 16.92
C LEU A 336 18.76 -5.28 17.20
N VAL A 337 18.44 -5.69 18.43
CA VAL A 337 18.41 -7.10 18.80
C VAL A 337 17.31 -7.87 18.05
N PRO A 338 16.02 -7.48 18.07
CA PRO A 338 14.99 -8.16 17.28
C PRO A 338 15.20 -8.06 15.76
N ASP A 339 15.63 -6.90 15.25
CA ASP A 339 15.83 -6.73 13.79
C ASP A 339 16.97 -7.64 13.28
N LEU A 340 18.00 -7.89 14.10
CA LEU A 340 19.06 -8.86 13.78
C LEU A 340 18.55 -10.31 13.85
N LEU A 341 17.73 -10.65 14.85
CA LEU A 341 17.17 -12.00 15.01
C LEU A 341 16.16 -12.36 13.92
N ASN A 342 15.39 -11.38 13.43
CA ASN A 342 14.37 -11.60 12.40
C ASN A 342 14.93 -11.64 10.98
N ARG A 343 16.15 -11.14 10.76
CA ARG A 343 16.78 -11.11 9.43
C ARG A 343 16.95 -12.52 8.84
N ASP A 344 17.15 -13.51 9.69
CA ASP A 344 17.32 -14.91 9.28
C ASP A 344 15.99 -15.62 8.96
N GLN A 345 14.85 -15.04 9.35
CA GLN A 345 13.52 -15.60 9.10
C GLN A 345 12.88 -15.08 7.82
N THR A 346 13.51 -14.14 7.11
CA THR A 346 12.99 -13.65 5.84
C THR A 346 12.85 -14.85 4.88
N PRO A 347 11.64 -15.23 4.45
CA PRO A 347 11.45 -16.35 3.56
C PRO A 347 12.32 -16.13 2.34
N ARG A 348 13.26 -17.06 2.07
CA ARG A 348 14.08 -16.97 0.87
C ARG A 348 13.11 -16.79 -0.30
N PRO A 349 13.24 -15.72 -1.11
CA PRO A 349 12.35 -15.53 -2.24
C PRO A 349 12.39 -16.85 -3.01
N MET A 350 11.23 -17.50 -3.12
CA MET A 350 11.13 -18.74 -3.87
C MET A 350 11.73 -18.41 -5.23
N ARG A 351 12.82 -19.10 -5.58
CA ARG A 351 13.43 -18.96 -6.90
C ARG A 351 12.27 -19.02 -7.89
N PRO A 352 12.11 -18.01 -8.76
CA PRO A 352 11.09 -18.06 -9.80
C PRO A 352 11.20 -19.45 -10.41
N ILE A 353 10.13 -20.23 -10.31
CA ILE A 353 10.10 -21.53 -10.98
C ILE A 353 10.31 -21.16 -12.43
N ALA A 354 11.51 -21.45 -12.95
CA ALA A 354 11.86 -21.11 -14.29
C ALA A 354 10.72 -21.61 -15.18
N PRO A 355 10.13 -20.75 -16.02
CA PRO A 355 9.04 -21.18 -16.88
C PRO A 355 9.51 -22.46 -17.59
N PRO A 356 8.69 -23.52 -17.62
CA PRO A 356 9.11 -24.79 -18.19
C PRO A 356 9.66 -24.53 -19.58
N HIS A 357 10.96 -24.80 -19.77
CA HIS A 357 11.70 -24.58 -21.02
C HIS A 357 10.90 -25.14 -22.22
N GLY A 358 10.12 -24.32 -22.92
CA GLY A 358 9.28 -24.84 -24.01
C GLY A 358 8.26 -23.90 -24.67
N LEU A 359 8.04 -22.69 -24.16
CA LEU A 359 7.19 -21.69 -24.81
C LEU A 359 8.06 -20.50 -25.21
N GLN A 360 8.48 -20.47 -26.47
CA GLN A 360 9.12 -19.30 -27.05
C GLN A 360 8.05 -18.23 -27.36
N PRO A 361 8.29 -16.95 -27.04
CA PRO A 361 7.35 -15.85 -27.25
C PRO A 361 7.37 -15.37 -28.72
N ARG A 362 7.07 -16.25 -29.68
CA ARG A 362 7.12 -15.90 -31.12
C ARG A 362 5.79 -15.63 -31.81
N ASP A 363 4.65 -15.81 -31.12
CA ASP A 363 3.33 -15.74 -31.78
C ASP A 363 2.40 -14.63 -31.25
N TYR A 364 2.94 -13.55 -30.67
CA TYR A 364 2.17 -12.31 -30.45
C TYR A 364 2.61 -11.27 -31.48
N ARG A 365 1.94 -11.27 -32.63
CA ARG A 365 1.98 -10.18 -33.61
C ARG A 365 0.59 -9.89 -34.12
#